data_AF-A0A7G9GCY4-F1
#
_entry.id   AF-A0A7G9GCY4-F1
#
_cell.length_a   1.000
_cell.length_b   1.000
_cell.length_c   1.000
_cell.angle_alpha   90.00
_cell.angle_beta   90.00
_cell.angle_gamma   90.00
#
_symmetry.space_group_name_H-M   'P 1'
#
loop_
_entity.id
_entity.type
_entity.pdbx_description
1 polymer ?
#
loop_
_entity_poly.entity_id
_entity_poly.type
_entity_poly.pdbx_seq_one_letter_code
_entity_poly.pdbx_strand_id
1 'polypeptide(L)'
;MQRVLQDILTDCSTEDKFEFSIVCEECGKVWKSKAIAFSKARIHPVTEGKKVVYAALYQREKKEAHLKALKAGEKLFSRCPICHRWVCDDCFMVCEDLDMCKQCAERLNEKGSIVG
;
A
#
# COMPACT_ATOMS: atom_id res chain seq x y z
N MET A 1 15.41 -3.07 12.75
CA MET A 1 15.03 -3.30 11.33
C MET A 1 14.06 -2.19 10.93
N GLN A 2 14.38 -1.38 9.91
CA GLN A 2 13.38 -0.45 9.34
C GLN A 2 12.34 -1.27 8.57
N ARG A 3 11.06 -1.22 8.96
CA ARG A 3 9.96 -1.71 8.12
C ARG A 3 9.87 -0.84 6.87
N VAL A 4 9.78 -1.44 5.70
CA VAL A 4 9.53 -0.74 4.43
C VAL A 4 8.04 -0.79 4.12
N LEU A 5 7.52 0.12 3.28
CA LEU A 5 6.08 0.14 2.95
C LEU A 5 5.62 -1.20 2.35
N GLN A 6 6.53 -1.90 1.67
CA GLN A 6 6.29 -3.24 1.14
C GLN A 6 5.84 -4.26 2.20
N ASP A 7 6.26 -4.09 3.46
CA ASP A 7 5.92 -5.04 4.53
C ASP A 7 4.46 -4.93 4.99
N ILE A 8 3.78 -3.82 4.69
CA ILE A 8 2.39 -3.56 5.09
C ILE A 8 1.41 -3.55 3.90
N LEU A 9 1.92 -3.67 2.68
CA LEU A 9 1.11 -3.75 1.48
C LEU A 9 0.49 -5.14 1.39
N THR A 10 -0.81 -5.23 1.66
CA THR A 10 -1.57 -6.48 1.63
C THR A 10 -2.07 -6.75 0.22
N ASP A 11 -1.81 -7.97 -0.26
CA ASP A 11 -2.27 -8.44 -1.57
C ASP A 11 -3.74 -8.87 -1.51
N CYS A 12 -4.57 -8.22 -2.32
CA CYS A 12 -6.00 -8.50 -2.49
C CYS A 12 -6.31 -8.94 -3.92
N SER A 13 -5.30 -9.40 -4.67
CA SER A 13 -5.45 -9.80 -6.07
C SER A 13 -6.31 -11.05 -6.21
N THR A 14 -7.07 -11.11 -7.29
CA THR A 14 -7.84 -12.28 -7.72
C THR A 14 -7.26 -12.82 -9.03
N GLU A 15 -7.86 -13.88 -9.57
CA GLU A 15 -7.47 -14.44 -10.88
C GLU A 15 -7.68 -13.43 -12.04
N ASP A 16 -8.61 -12.50 -11.88
CA ASP A 16 -8.99 -11.55 -12.93
C ASP A 16 -8.35 -10.16 -12.77
N LYS A 17 -7.89 -9.81 -11.57
CA LYS A 17 -7.35 -8.46 -11.30
C LYS A 17 -6.33 -8.44 -10.18
N PHE A 18 -5.45 -7.45 -10.25
CA PHE A 18 -4.49 -7.11 -9.22
C PHE A 18 -5.00 -5.90 -8.44
N GLU A 19 -5.09 -6.04 -7.12
CA GLU A 19 -5.52 -5.00 -6.18
C GLU A 19 -4.74 -5.20 -4.88
N PHE A 20 -4.29 -4.11 -4.27
CA PHE A 20 -3.52 -4.12 -3.03
C PHE A 20 -4.14 -3.15 -2.04
N SER A 21 -3.87 -3.35 -0.76
CA SER A 21 -4.37 -2.47 0.29
C SER A 21 -3.32 -2.17 1.35
N ILE A 22 -3.50 -1.03 2.01
CA ILE A 22 -2.71 -0.59 3.16
C ILE A 22 -3.70 -0.14 4.24
N VAL A 23 -3.45 -0.54 5.49
CA VAL A 23 -4.24 -0.09 6.63
C VAL A 23 -3.43 0.94 7.41
N CYS A 24 -4.02 2.11 7.65
CA CYS A 24 -3.42 3.11 8.52
C CYS A 24 -3.34 2.56 9.95
N GLU A 25 -2.13 2.49 10.50
CA GLU A 25 -1.90 1.95 11.85
C GLU A 25 -2.28 2.96 12.97
N GLU A 26 -2.80 4.14 12.60
CA GLU A 26 -3.36 5.14 13.51
C GLU A 26 -4.89 5.07 13.58
N CYS A 27 -5.57 5.21 12.43
CA CYS A 27 -7.04 5.32 12.38
C CYS A 27 -7.75 4.07 11.84
N GLY A 28 -7.00 3.06 11.37
CA GLY A 28 -7.57 1.84 10.79
C GLY A 28 -8.16 2.01 9.39
N LYS A 29 -8.11 3.21 8.79
CA LYS A 29 -8.62 3.46 7.44
C LYS A 29 -7.87 2.60 6.43
N VAL A 30 -8.62 1.94 5.55
CA VAL A 30 -8.07 1.09 4.50
C VAL A 30 -7.97 1.90 3.21
N TRP A 31 -6.76 2.03 2.69
CA TRP A 31 -6.53 2.48 1.33
C TRP A 31 -6.45 1.28 0.40
N LYS A 32 -6.97 1.42 -0.83
CA LYS A 32 -6.89 0.42 -1.88
C LYS A 32 -6.21 1.01 -3.11
N SER A 33 -5.32 0.23 -3.72
CA SER A 33 -4.74 0.58 -5.01
C SER A 33 -5.80 0.54 -6.10
N LYS A 34 -5.52 1.19 -7.24
CA LYS A 34 -6.29 0.99 -8.46
C LYS A 34 -6.29 -0.50 -8.83
N ALA A 35 -7.47 -1.04 -9.14
CA ALA A 35 -7.59 -2.39 -9.69
C ALA A 35 -7.05 -2.43 -11.13
N ILE A 36 -6.14 -3.36 -11.41
CA ILE A 36 -5.57 -3.58 -12.73
C ILE A 36 -6.02 -4.95 -13.21
N ALA A 37 -6.75 -5.02 -14.33
CA ALA A 37 -7.17 -6.29 -14.89
C ALA A 37 -5.97 -7.11 -15.37
N PHE A 38 -5.99 -8.41 -15.12
CA PHE A 38 -5.03 -9.35 -15.69
C PHE A 38 -5.27 -9.50 -17.20
N SER A 39 -4.22 -9.52 -18.01
CA SER A 39 -4.38 -9.58 -19.48
C SER A 39 -5.07 -10.85 -20.01
N LYS A 40 -5.08 -11.94 -19.21
CA LYS A 40 -5.82 -13.17 -19.50
C LYS A 40 -7.02 -13.39 -18.57
N ALA A 41 -7.50 -12.33 -17.92
CA ALA A 41 -8.73 -12.39 -17.12
C ALA A 41 -9.86 -13.05 -17.92
N ARG A 42 -10.58 -13.98 -17.29
CA ARG A 42 -11.67 -14.77 -17.88
C ARG A 42 -11.31 -15.63 -19.12
N ILE A 43 -10.03 -15.73 -19.49
CA ILE A 43 -9.58 -16.60 -20.58
C ILE A 43 -9.12 -17.94 -20.00
N HIS A 44 -9.85 -19.01 -20.32
CA HIS A 44 -9.51 -20.35 -19.85
C HIS A 44 -8.42 -20.97 -20.72
N PRO A 45 -7.27 -21.37 -20.13
CA PRO A 45 -6.21 -22.04 -20.87
C PRO A 45 -6.67 -23.43 -21.33
N VAL A 46 -6.66 -23.65 -22.64
CA VAL A 46 -7.13 -24.89 -23.27
C VAL A 46 -6.15 -26.07 -23.09
N THR A 47 -4.87 -25.79 -22.83
CA THR A 47 -3.81 -26.81 -22.70
C THR A 47 -2.99 -26.61 -21.43
N GLU A 48 -2.37 -27.69 -20.93
CA GLU A 48 -1.44 -27.63 -19.80
C GLU A 48 -0.28 -26.65 -20.05
N GLY A 49 0.27 -26.63 -21.27
CA GLY A 49 1.29 -25.65 -21.65
C GLY A 49 0.81 -24.20 -21.48
N LYS A 50 -0.44 -23.90 -21.89
CA LYS A 50 -1.02 -22.55 -21.69
C LYS A 50 -1.24 -22.23 -20.21
N LYS A 51 -1.60 -23.21 -19.37
CA LYS A 51 -1.73 -23.00 -17.92
C LYS A 51 -0.42 -22.51 -17.31
N VAL A 52 0.70 -23.16 -17.64
CA VAL A 52 2.03 -22.76 -17.18
C VAL A 52 2.39 -21.35 -17.67
N VAL A 53 2.13 -21.05 -18.95
CA VAL A 53 2.38 -19.71 -19.52
C VAL A 53 1.54 -18.65 -18.82
N TYR A 54 0.26 -18.92 -18.55
CA TYR A 54 -0.65 -17.95 -17.93
C TYR A 54 -0.29 -17.71 -16.47
N ALA A 55 0.13 -18.74 -15.73
CA ALA A 55 0.64 -18.59 -14.37
C ALA A 55 1.91 -17.72 -14.32
N ALA A 56 2.86 -17.95 -15.23
CA ALA A 56 4.06 -17.13 -15.33
C ALA A 56 3.73 -15.66 -15.69
N LEU A 57 2.79 -15.45 -16.62
CA LEU A 57 2.32 -14.13 -17.01
C LEU A 57 1.61 -13.40 -15.86
N TYR A 58 0.75 -14.11 -15.12
CA TYR A 58 0.06 -13.58 -13.95
C TYR A 58 1.05 -13.05 -12.91
N GLN A 59 2.08 -13.82 -12.55
CA GLN A 59 3.10 -13.38 -11.59
C GLN A 59 3.87 -12.15 -12.07
N ARG A 60 4.20 -12.08 -13.37
CA ARG A 60 4.87 -10.92 -13.95
C ARG A 60 4.01 -9.66 -13.87
N GLU A 61 2.77 -9.73 -14.36
CA GLU A 61 1.86 -8.58 -14.35
C GLU A 61 1.50 -8.15 -12.92
N LYS A 62 1.34 -9.12 -12.02
CA LYS A 62 1.12 -8.86 -10.60
C LYS A 62 2.28 -8.09 -9.98
N LYS A 63 3.53 -8.44 -10.30
CA LYS A 63 4.71 -7.72 -9.81
C LYS A 63 4.73 -6.27 -10.33
N GLU A 64 4.37 -6.05 -11.58
CA GLU A 64 4.25 -4.70 -12.14
C GLU A 64 3.14 -3.89 -11.46
N ALA A 65 1.98 -4.51 -11.20
CA ALA A 65 0.88 -3.89 -10.47
C ALA A 65 1.26 -3.57 -9.01
N HIS A 66 1.97 -4.48 -8.35
CA HIS A 66 2.49 -4.30 -6.99
C HIS A 66 3.44 -3.11 -6.90
N LEU A 67 4.38 -2.97 -7.84
CA LEU A 67 5.29 -1.80 -7.90
C LEU A 67 4.53 -0.48 -8.10
N LYS A 68 3.46 -0.48 -8.90
CA LYS A 68 2.59 0.70 -9.05
C LYS A 68 1.84 1.02 -7.76
N ALA A 69 1.34 0.00 -7.06
CA ALA A 69 0.67 0.17 -5.77
C ALA A 69 1.62 0.71 -4.70
N LEU A 70 2.86 0.20 -4.63
CA LEU A 70 3.89 0.71 -3.72
C LEU A 70 4.15 2.20 -3.95
N LYS A 71 4.43 2.61 -5.19
CA LYS A 71 4.69 4.02 -5.53
C LYS A 71 3.50 4.93 -5.23
N ALA A 72 2.28 4.41 -5.28
CA ALA A 72 1.09 5.17 -4.90
C ALA A 72 0.97 5.26 -3.37
N GLY A 73 1.21 4.16 -2.65
CA GLY A 73 1.20 4.13 -1.20
C GLY A 73 2.28 5.01 -0.57
N GLU A 74 3.49 5.07 -1.13
CA GLU A 74 4.59 5.94 -0.67
C GLU A 74 4.26 7.43 -0.72
N LYS A 75 3.25 7.82 -1.51
CA LYS A 75 2.79 9.21 -1.63
C LYS A 75 1.64 9.56 -0.70
N LEU A 76 0.98 8.55 -0.14
CA LEU A 76 -0.28 8.68 0.64
C LEU A 76 -0.11 8.24 2.09
N PHE A 77 0.99 7.56 2.38
CA PHE A 77 1.34 7.05 3.69
C PHE A 77 2.74 7.51 4.05
N SER A 78 2.83 8.06 5.25
CA SER A 78 4.07 8.51 5.84
C SER A 78 4.41 7.64 7.03
N ARG A 79 5.70 7.40 7.23
CA ARG A 79 6.18 6.64 8.38
C ARG A 79 6.51 7.58 9.52
N CYS A 80 5.88 7.39 10.67
CA CYS A 80 6.16 8.18 11.85
C CYS A 80 7.61 7.94 12.33
N PRO A 81 8.44 8.99 12.50
CA PRO A 81 9.82 8.83 12.94
C PRO A 81 9.92 8.38 14.40
N ILE A 82 8.88 8.63 15.21
CA ILE A 82 8.85 8.33 16.65
C ILE A 82 8.40 6.88 16.93
N CYS A 83 7.28 6.44 16.36
CA CYS A 83 6.71 5.11 16.63
C CYS A 83 6.89 4.12 15.48
N HIS A 84 7.43 4.56 14.34
CA HIS A 84 7.70 3.76 13.14
C HIS A 84 6.48 3.12 12.45
N ARG A 85 5.28 3.46 12.90
CA ARG A 85 4.02 3.09 12.25
C ARG A 85 3.83 3.85 10.94
N TRP A 86 3.19 3.19 9.99
CA TRP A 86 2.73 3.80 8.75
C TRP A 86 1.33 4.37 8.92
N VAL A 87 1.20 5.65 8.64
CA VAL A 87 -0.04 6.40 8.83
C VAL A 87 -0.41 7.12 7.54
N CYS A 88 -1.70 7.20 7.25
CA CYS A 88 -2.17 7.97 6.10
C CYS A 88 -1.93 9.47 6.31
N ASP A 89 -1.97 10.26 5.24
CA ASP A 89 -1.79 11.72 5.31
C ASP A 89 -2.75 12.39 6.29
N ASP A 90 -4.02 11.93 6.37
CA ASP A 90 -5.00 12.44 7.35
C ASP A 90 -4.56 12.26 8.83
N CYS A 91 -3.57 11.39 9.09
CA CYS A 91 -3.07 11.02 10.42
C CYS A 91 -1.60 11.42 10.63
N PHE A 92 -0.94 11.96 9.60
CA PHE A 92 0.40 12.50 9.67
C PHE A 92 0.31 14.02 9.86
N MET A 93 0.85 14.52 10.97
CA MET A 93 0.86 15.93 11.28
C MET A 93 2.16 16.57 10.81
N VAL A 94 2.03 17.72 10.17
CA VAL A 94 3.13 18.63 9.91
C VAL A 94 3.34 19.47 11.16
N CYS A 95 4.50 19.28 11.79
CA CYS A 95 4.91 19.97 13.01
C CYS A 95 6.05 20.95 12.68
N GLU A 96 6.35 21.87 13.60
CA GLU A 96 7.39 22.88 13.36
C GLU A 96 8.79 22.24 13.24
N ASP A 97 9.10 21.28 14.10
CA ASP A 97 10.43 20.64 14.15
C ASP A 97 10.49 19.28 13.45
N LEU A 98 9.48 18.43 13.67
CA LEU A 98 9.50 17.04 13.19
C LEU A 98 8.09 16.50 12.92
N ASP A 99 7.79 16.20 11.67
CA ASP A 99 6.51 15.62 11.28
C ASP A 99 6.33 14.21 11.84
N MET A 100 5.14 13.93 12.37
CA MET A 100 4.85 12.67 13.06
C MET A 100 3.35 12.35 13.10
N CYS A 101 2.98 11.15 13.55
CA CYS A 101 1.56 10.81 13.67
C CYS A 101 0.88 11.58 14.82
N LYS A 102 -0.43 11.78 14.71
CA LYS A 102 -1.27 12.49 15.71
C LYS A 102 -1.02 12.02 17.15
N GLN A 103 -1.07 10.72 17.41
CA GLN A 103 -0.86 10.18 18.74
C GLN A 103 0.55 10.48 19.29
N CYS A 104 1.58 10.54 18.44
CA CYS A 104 2.92 10.90 18.91
C CYS A 104 3.01 12.39 19.24
N ALA A 105 2.41 13.24 18.43
CA ALA A 105 2.40 14.67 18.68
C ALA A 105 1.60 15.03 19.94
N GLU A 106 0.42 14.44 20.13
CA GLU A 106 -0.35 14.60 21.38
C GLU A 106 0.46 14.16 22.60
N ARG A 107 1.15 13.02 22.51
CA ARG A 107 1.98 12.51 23.61
C ARG A 107 3.19 13.40 23.91
N LEU A 108 3.76 14.04 22.90
CA LEU A 108 4.92 14.93 23.03
C LEU A 108 4.52 16.40 23.25
N ASN A 109 3.21 16.69 23.25
CA ASN A 109 2.67 18.05 23.34
C ASN A 109 3.17 18.98 22.21
N GLU A 110 3.41 18.39 21.03
CA GLU A 110 3.80 19.11 19.82
C GLU A 110 2.57 19.71 19.14
N LYS A 111 2.71 20.95 18.64
CA LYS A 111 1.67 21.61 17.86
C LYS A 111 1.91 21.33 16.39
N GLY A 112 0.83 21.10 15.65
CA GLY A 112 0.91 20.88 14.22
C GLY A 112 -0.46 20.90 13.58
N SER A 113 -0.46 20.80 12.25
CA SER A 113 -1.68 20.71 11.45
C SER A 113 -1.62 19.47 10.57
N ILE A 114 -2.79 18.96 10.20
CA ILE A 114 -2.91 17.90 9.20
C ILE A 114 -2.93 18.59 7.84
N VAL A 115 -2.21 18.05 6.87
CA VAL A 115 -2.33 18.48 5.48
C VAL A 115 -3.64 17.89 4.94
N GLY A 116 -4.69 18.70 4.92
CA GLY A 116 -6.00 18.35 4.36
C GLY A 116 -6.06 18.56 2.86
#